data_AF-A0A838RXR5-F1
#
_entry.id   AF-A0A838RXR5-F1
#
_cell.length_a   1.000
_cell.length_b   1.000
_cell.length_c   1.000
_cell.angle_alpha   90.00
_cell.angle_beta   90.00
_cell.angle_gamma   90.00
#
_symmetry.space_group_name_H-M   'P 1'
#
loop_
_entity.id
_entity.type
_entity.pdbx_description
1 polymer ?
#
loop_
_entity_poly.entity_id
_entity_poly.type
_entity_poly.pdbx_seq_one_letter_code
_entity_poly.pdbx_strand_id
1 'polypeptide(L)'
;EATEAAVLNARLIAHQLADTYDKPFDAPPMHEVVFTDKRQSRKGVHTLDIAKRLIDYGFHPMTIYFPLIVQGAMLIEPTESVGRQEIQQFVDAMKSIAREALEDPEMVLNAPHTTRIGRLDEAAAARKPVLRWKL
;
A
#
# COMPACT_ATOMS: atom_id res chain seq x y z
N GLU A 1 -24.10 8.77 10.26
CA GLU A 1 -23.42 7.59 10.85
C GLU A 1 -22.45 6.90 9.90
N ALA A 2 -22.90 6.08 8.93
CA ALA A 2 -21.99 5.33 8.04
C ALA A 2 -20.95 6.22 7.31
N THR A 3 -21.42 7.29 6.65
CA THR A 3 -20.53 8.24 5.95
C THR A 3 -19.55 8.95 6.90
N GLU A 4 -19.97 9.26 8.13
CA GLU A 4 -19.11 9.94 9.11
C GLU A 4 -18.03 9.00 9.64
N ALA A 5 -18.36 7.73 9.86
CA ALA A 5 -17.42 6.70 10.27
C ALA A 5 -16.35 6.43 9.20
N ALA A 6 -16.74 6.32 7.92
CA ALA A 6 -15.78 6.17 6.82
C ALA A 6 -14.80 7.35 6.75
N VAL A 7 -15.30 8.59 6.87
CA VAL A 7 -14.45 9.80 6.88
C VAL A 7 -13.53 9.84 8.11
N LEU A 8 -14.03 9.45 9.28
CA LEU A 8 -13.23 9.39 10.50
C LEU A 8 -12.09 8.37 10.37
N ASN A 9 -12.38 7.18 9.82
CA ASN A 9 -11.40 6.12 9.62
C ASN A 9 -10.27 6.57 8.68
N ALA A 10 -10.60 7.19 7.55
CA ALA A 10 -9.60 7.71 6.62
C ALA A 10 -8.75 8.83 7.23
N ARG A 11 -9.37 9.73 8.01
CA ARG A 11 -8.65 10.78 8.75
C ARG A 11 -7.73 10.22 9.84
N LEU A 12 -8.15 9.14 10.52
CA LEU A 12 -7.32 8.46 11.51
C LEU A 12 -6.06 7.88 10.85
N ILE A 13 -6.21 7.17 9.74
CA ILE A 13 -5.06 6.65 8.96
C ILE A 13 -4.17 7.81 8.50
N ALA A 14 -4.77 8.87 7.96
CA ALA A 14 -4.05 10.04 7.47
C ALA A 14 -3.17 10.67 8.55
N HIS A 15 -3.74 10.88 9.74
CA HIS A 15 -3.03 11.45 10.89
C HIS A 15 -1.91 10.52 11.36
N GLN A 16 -2.18 9.21 11.48
CA GLN A 16 -1.22 8.24 11.98
C GLN A 16 -0.02 8.03 11.06
N LEU A 17 -0.18 8.21 9.74
CA LEU A 17 0.87 7.98 8.74
C LEU A 17 1.56 9.26 8.24
N ALA A 18 1.15 10.45 8.69
CA ALA A 18 1.68 11.74 8.22
C ALA A 18 3.21 11.89 8.38
N ASP A 19 3.77 11.32 9.45
CA ASP A 19 5.21 11.34 9.72
C ASP A 19 5.98 10.21 9.00
N THR A 20 5.26 9.32 8.32
CA THR A 20 5.83 8.11 7.71
C THR A 20 5.79 8.17 6.17
N TYR A 21 4.70 8.67 5.61
CA TYR A 21 4.47 8.77 4.18
C TYR A 21 4.07 10.19 3.78
N ASP A 22 4.47 10.62 2.58
CA ASP A 22 4.15 11.97 2.10
C ASP A 22 2.71 12.02 1.57
N LYS A 23 1.91 12.95 2.10
CA LYS A 23 0.55 13.26 1.62
C LYS A 23 0.63 14.37 0.56
N PRO A 24 0.19 14.14 -0.69
CA PRO A 24 0.34 15.12 -1.76
C PRO A 24 -0.70 16.26 -1.72
N PHE A 25 -1.79 16.10 -0.96
CA PHE A 25 -2.86 17.09 -0.84
C PHE A 25 -3.03 17.50 0.62
N ASP A 26 -2.97 18.79 0.95
CA ASP A 26 -3.08 19.26 2.34
C ASP A 26 -4.49 19.13 2.91
N ALA A 27 -5.51 19.20 2.05
CA ALA A 27 -6.91 19.13 2.45
C ALA A 27 -7.22 17.90 3.33
N PRO A 28 -8.10 18.03 4.35
CA PRO A 28 -8.54 16.89 5.14
C PRO A 28 -9.19 15.83 4.24
N PRO A 29 -8.80 14.55 4.34
CA PRO A 29 -9.41 13.50 3.55
C PRO A 29 -10.90 13.33 3.88
N MET A 30 -11.63 12.85 2.89
CA MET A 30 -13.01 12.38 3.03
C MET A 30 -12.98 10.88 3.36
N HIS A 31 -13.62 10.01 2.59
CA HIS A 31 -13.69 8.57 2.88
C HIS A 31 -12.39 7.80 2.50
N GLU A 32 -11.46 8.47 1.81
CA GLU A 32 -10.18 7.91 1.36
C GLU A 32 -9.04 8.92 1.56
N VAL A 33 -7.81 8.41 1.60
CA VAL A 33 -6.58 9.22 1.67
C VAL A 33 -5.54 8.72 0.68
N VAL A 34 -4.84 9.65 0.02
CA VAL A 34 -3.73 9.35 -0.88
C VAL A 34 -2.41 9.67 -0.20
N PHE A 35 -1.46 8.74 -0.29
CA PHE A 35 -0.06 8.92 0.07
C PHE A 35 0.85 8.67 -1.14
N THR A 36 2.13 9.00 -1.02
CA THR A 36 3.16 8.73 -2.03
C THR A 36 4.35 7.97 -1.46
N ASP A 37 5.04 7.23 -2.31
CA ASP A 37 6.33 6.58 -2.01
C ASP A 37 7.54 7.54 -2.06
N LYS A 38 7.33 8.87 -2.08
CA LYS A 38 8.40 9.88 -2.27
C LYS A 38 9.54 9.79 -1.25
N ARG A 39 9.26 9.32 -0.02
CA ARG A 39 10.30 9.10 1.00
C ARG A 39 11.05 7.79 0.76
N GLN A 40 10.30 6.72 0.52
CA GLN A 40 10.80 5.35 0.37
C GLN A 40 11.60 5.18 -0.93
N SER A 41 11.18 5.83 -2.01
CA SER A 41 11.84 5.80 -3.32
C SER A 41 13.27 6.34 -3.28
N ARG A 42 13.64 7.15 -2.28
CA ARG A 42 15.05 7.56 -2.04
C ARG A 42 15.96 6.40 -1.69
N LYS A 43 15.39 5.27 -1.27
CA LYS A 43 16.07 3.99 -1.00
C LYS A 43 15.79 2.94 -2.08
N GLY A 44 15.18 3.32 -3.20
CA GLY A 44 14.81 2.41 -4.29
C GLY A 44 13.54 1.60 -4.04
N VAL A 45 12.86 1.79 -2.90
CA VAL A 45 11.59 1.11 -2.59
C VAL A 45 10.44 1.92 -3.18
N HIS A 46 9.68 1.29 -4.08
CA HIS A 46 8.55 1.92 -4.74
C HIS A 46 7.20 1.40 -4.22
N THR A 47 6.14 2.06 -4.65
CA THR A 47 4.75 1.78 -4.29
C THR A 47 4.38 0.30 -4.47
N LEU A 48 4.78 -0.32 -5.58
CA LEU A 48 4.54 -1.74 -5.81
C LEU A 48 5.22 -2.61 -4.75
N ASP A 49 6.43 -2.26 -4.32
CA ASP A 49 7.17 -3.01 -3.31
C ASP A 49 6.50 -2.92 -1.94
N ILE A 50 6.04 -1.71 -1.56
CA ILE A 50 5.25 -1.49 -0.34
C ILE A 50 3.97 -2.33 -0.39
N ALA A 51 3.26 -2.32 -1.52
CA ALA A 51 2.06 -3.13 -1.72
C ALA A 51 2.35 -4.64 -1.61
N LYS A 52 3.42 -5.14 -2.23
CA LYS A 52 3.80 -6.56 -2.11
C LYS A 52 4.21 -6.93 -0.69
N ARG A 53 4.93 -6.04 0.00
CA ARG A 53 5.32 -6.26 1.38
C ARG A 53 4.13 -6.29 2.33
N LEU A 54 3.11 -5.48 2.07
CA LEU A 54 1.88 -5.45 2.87
C LEU A 54 1.12 -6.80 2.85
N ILE A 55 1.28 -7.59 1.78
CA ILE A 55 0.73 -8.95 1.69
C ILE A 55 1.33 -9.87 2.76
N ASP A 56 2.62 -9.71 3.08
CA ASP A 56 3.27 -10.52 4.12
C ASP A 56 2.72 -10.23 5.52
N TYR A 57 2.13 -9.05 5.71
CA TYR A 57 1.43 -8.65 6.94
C TYR A 57 -0.03 -9.13 6.96
N GLY A 58 -0.48 -9.89 5.96
CA GLY A 58 -1.83 -10.45 5.89
C GLY A 58 -2.89 -9.50 5.33
N PHE A 59 -2.49 -8.35 4.79
CA PHE A 59 -3.40 -7.37 4.22
C PHE A 59 -3.46 -7.47 2.70
N HIS A 60 -4.67 -7.29 2.14
CA HIS A 60 -4.77 -6.96 0.72
C HIS A 60 -4.21 -5.54 0.52
N PRO A 61 -3.40 -5.30 -0.52
CA PRO A 61 -2.86 -3.97 -0.78
C PRO A 61 -3.94 -2.93 -1.07
N MET A 62 -3.60 -1.67 -0.80
CA MET A 62 -4.38 -0.52 -1.22
C MET A 62 -4.35 -0.35 -2.75
N THR A 63 -5.18 0.55 -3.29
CA THR A 63 -5.09 0.92 -4.71
C THR A 63 -3.75 1.64 -4.95
N ILE A 64 -2.97 1.15 -5.91
CA ILE A 64 -1.67 1.72 -6.28
C ILE A 64 -1.71 2.42 -7.63
N TYR A 65 -0.84 3.41 -7.81
CA TYR A 65 -0.65 4.17 -9.05
C TYR A 65 -1.91 4.89 -9.57
N PHE A 66 -2.87 5.15 -8.68
CA PHE A 66 -4.02 6.01 -8.94
C PHE A 66 -4.29 6.92 -7.72
N PRO A 67 -4.63 8.20 -7.90
CA PRO A 67 -4.85 8.90 -9.17
C PRO A 67 -3.55 9.20 -9.94
N LEU A 68 -3.64 9.28 -11.27
CA LEU A 68 -2.47 9.44 -12.18
C LEU A 68 -1.71 10.76 -12.00
N ILE A 69 -2.33 11.76 -11.37
CA ILE A 69 -1.69 13.06 -11.05
C ILE A 69 -0.73 12.98 -9.85
N VAL A 70 -0.65 11.82 -9.19
CA VAL A 70 0.21 11.58 -8.04
C VAL A 70 1.21 10.47 -8.39
N GLN A 71 2.50 10.82 -8.45
CA GLN A 71 3.56 9.83 -8.64
C GLN A 71 3.67 8.92 -7.41
N GLY A 72 3.73 7.60 -7.63
CA GLY A 72 3.83 6.62 -6.55
C GLY A 72 2.61 6.61 -5.63
N ALA A 73 1.42 6.83 -6.19
CA ALA A 73 0.19 6.96 -5.41
C ALA A 73 -0.17 5.66 -4.68
N MET A 74 -0.50 5.80 -3.40
CA MET A 74 -1.14 4.79 -2.55
C MET A 74 -2.47 5.37 -2.05
N LEU A 75 -3.59 4.92 -2.63
CA LEU A 75 -4.94 5.36 -2.26
C LEU A 75 -5.57 4.34 -1.33
N ILE A 76 -5.85 4.78 -0.10
CA ILE A 76 -6.33 3.95 1.02
C ILE A 76 -7.75 4.38 1.38
N GLU A 77 -8.69 3.44 1.27
CA GLU A 77 -10.10 3.60 1.64
C GLU A 77 -10.47 2.53 2.68
N PRO A 78 -10.56 2.87 3.99
CA PRO A 78 -10.88 1.89 5.02
C PRO A 78 -12.37 1.54 5.13
N THR A 79 -13.26 2.35 4.55
CA THR A 79 -14.73 2.27 4.71
C THR A 79 -15.18 2.38 6.18
N GLU A 80 -16.49 2.38 6.40
CA GLU A 80 -17.12 2.49 7.72
C GLU A 80 -17.15 1.17 8.52
N SER A 81 -17.03 0.04 7.83
CA SER A 81 -17.22 -1.29 8.45
C SER A 81 -15.99 -1.80 9.18
N VAL A 82 -14.82 -1.25 8.88
CA VAL A 82 -13.54 -1.67 9.48
C VAL A 82 -13.40 -1.12 10.89
N GLY A 83 -13.11 -2.03 11.84
CA GLY A 83 -12.94 -1.68 13.24
C GLY A 83 -11.63 -0.94 13.52
N ARG A 84 -11.60 -0.17 14.62
CA ARG A 84 -10.41 0.59 15.05
C ARG A 84 -9.16 -0.29 15.22
N GLN A 85 -9.32 -1.52 15.69
CA GLN A 85 -8.19 -2.44 15.90
C GLN A 85 -7.53 -2.82 14.57
N GLU A 86 -8.32 -3.12 13.54
CA GLU A 86 -7.81 -3.45 12.20
C GLU A 86 -7.12 -2.25 11.56
N ILE A 87 -7.67 -1.04 11.73
CA ILE A 87 -7.01 0.20 11.30
C ILE A 87 -5.64 0.35 11.97
N GLN A 88 -5.55 0.08 13.28
CA GLN A 88 -4.28 0.17 13.99
C GLN A 88 -3.26 -0.86 13.47
N GLN A 89 -3.70 -2.10 13.25
CA GLN A 89 -2.84 -3.15 12.67
C GLN A 89 -2.33 -2.77 11.28
N PHE A 90 -3.20 -2.19 10.44
CA PHE A 90 -2.81 -1.69 9.12
C PHE A 90 -1.79 -0.55 9.23
N VAL A 91 -2.02 0.42 10.11
CA VAL A 91 -1.09 1.54 10.37
C VAL A 91 0.26 1.04 10.85
N ASP A 92 0.27 0.07 11.77
CA ASP A 92 1.49 -0.51 12.32
C ASP A 92 2.27 -1.28 11.25
N ALA A 93 1.58 -2.04 10.39
CA ALA A 93 2.18 -2.70 9.23
C ALA A 93 2.83 -1.67 8.29
N MET A 94 2.10 -0.62 7.89
CA MET A 94 2.63 0.45 7.04
C MET A 94 3.85 1.15 7.65
N LYS A 95 3.82 1.47 8.95
CA LYS A 95 4.98 2.04 9.67
C LYS A 95 6.17 1.08 9.70
N SER A 96 5.91 -0.20 9.89
CA SER A 96 6.96 -1.21 9.87
C SER A 96 7.61 -1.33 8.50
N ILE A 97 6.81 -1.37 7.42
CA ILE A 97 7.31 -1.40 6.04
C ILE A 97 8.15 -0.16 5.72
N ALA A 98 7.72 1.02 6.17
CA ALA A 98 8.50 2.24 5.98
C ALA A 98 9.86 2.21 6.70
N ARG A 99 9.92 1.60 7.88
CA ARG A 99 11.19 1.37 8.61
C ARG A 99 12.06 0.34 7.91
N GLU A 100 11.48 -0.79 7.50
CA GLU A 100 12.17 -1.81 6.70
C GLU A 100 12.76 -1.18 5.43
N ALA A 101 12.02 -0.32 4.72
CA ALA A 101 12.51 0.38 3.55
C ALA A 101 13.72 1.30 3.81
N LEU A 102 13.97 1.70 5.06
CA LEU A 102 15.12 2.51 5.47
C LEU A 102 16.30 1.64 5.94
N GLU A 103 16.01 0.61 6.73
CA GLU A 103 17.00 -0.22 7.44
C GLU A 103 17.45 -1.44 6.62
N ASP A 104 16.52 -2.09 5.92
CA ASP A 104 16.73 -3.27 5.08
C ASP A 104 15.80 -3.24 3.84
N PRO A 105 16.13 -2.41 2.83
CA PRO A 105 15.30 -2.27 1.63
C PRO A 105 15.06 -3.59 0.90
N GLU A 106 16.02 -4.52 0.93
CA GLU A 106 15.91 -5.82 0.28
C GLU A 106 14.75 -6.66 0.82
N MET A 107 14.41 -6.52 2.11
CA MET A 107 13.25 -7.18 2.69
C MET A 107 11.95 -6.75 2.00
N VAL A 108 11.85 -5.48 1.62
CA VAL A 108 10.66 -4.91 0.95
C VAL A 108 10.68 -5.19 -0.55
N LEU A 109 11.85 -5.05 -1.20
CA LEU A 109 12.02 -5.28 -2.64
C LEU A 109 11.73 -6.73 -3.04
N ASN A 110 12.13 -7.69 -2.21
CA ASN A 110 11.97 -9.11 -2.51
C ASN A 110 10.64 -9.70 -2.02
N ALA A 111 9.76 -8.90 -1.41
CA ALA A 111 8.42 -9.33 -1.02
C ALA A 111 7.54 -9.66 -2.23
N PRO A 112 6.53 -10.56 -2.11
CA PRO A 112 6.11 -11.23 -0.87
C PRO A 112 6.94 -12.48 -0.56
N HIS A 113 7.06 -12.80 0.73
CA HIS A 113 7.81 -13.92 1.29
C HIS A 113 6.91 -15.05 1.83
N THR A 114 5.67 -14.74 2.23
CA THR A 114 4.77 -15.72 2.89
C THR A 114 3.77 -16.37 1.95
N THR A 115 3.62 -15.85 0.74
CA THR A 115 2.68 -16.39 -0.25
C THR A 115 3.22 -17.63 -0.94
N ARG A 116 2.32 -18.50 -1.40
CA ARG A 116 2.69 -19.72 -2.16
C ARG A 116 3.48 -19.41 -3.44
N ILE A 117 3.20 -18.26 -4.06
CA ILE A 117 3.84 -17.78 -5.28
C ILE A 117 4.34 -16.37 -5.01
N GLY A 118 5.58 -16.10 -5.40
CA GLY A 118 6.20 -14.77 -5.30
C GLY A 118 5.78 -13.83 -6.44
N ARG A 119 6.66 -12.89 -6.78
CA ARG A 119 6.44 -11.99 -7.93
C ARG A 119 6.41 -12.78 -9.24
N LEU A 120 5.41 -12.48 -10.07
CA LEU A 120 5.29 -13.06 -11.41
C LEU A 120 6.13 -12.26 -12.40
N ASP A 121 6.66 -12.93 -13.41
CA ASP A 121 7.30 -12.28 -14.55
C ASP A 121 6.23 -11.74 -15.50
N GLU A 122 5.71 -10.55 -15.18
CA GLU A 122 4.68 -9.87 -15.98
C GLU A 122 5.17 -9.56 -17.40
N ALA A 123 6.47 -9.28 -17.58
CA ALA A 123 7.05 -9.00 -18.88
C ALA A 123 7.05 -10.25 -19.78
N ALA A 124 7.44 -11.41 -19.24
CA ALA A 124 7.35 -12.67 -19.95
C ALA A 124 5.89 -13.06 -20.22
N ALA A 125 4.99 -12.89 -19.24
CA ALA A 125 3.57 -13.18 -19.42
C ALA A 125 2.94 -12.34 -20.54
N ALA A 126 3.28 -11.05 -20.64
CA ALA A 126 2.81 -10.16 -21.70
C ALA A 126 3.43 -10.48 -23.07
N ARG A 127 4.72 -10.85 -23.12
CA ARG A 127 5.44 -11.11 -24.38
C ARG A 127 5.24 -12.53 -24.93
N LYS A 128 4.99 -13.52 -24.06
CA LYS A 128 4.84 -14.95 -24.39
C LYS A 128 3.61 -15.54 -23.68
N PRO A 129 2.40 -15.06 -23.96
CA PRO A 129 1.22 -15.43 -23.19
C PRO A 129 0.81 -16.89 -23.45
N VAL A 130 0.62 -17.66 -22.37
CA VAL A 130 -0.02 -18.97 -22.40
C VAL A 130 -1.48 -18.80 -21.98
N LEU A 131 -2.37 -18.61 -22.96
CA LEU A 131 -3.77 -18.23 -22.73
C LEU A 131 -4.72 -19.41 -22.51
N ARG A 132 -4.25 -20.64 -22.72
CA ARG A 132 -5.03 -21.86 -22.49
C ARG A 132 -4.17 -22.97 -21.94
N TRP A 133 -4.76 -23.78 -21.07
CA TRP A 133 -4.20 -25.05 -20.66
C TRP A 133 -4.13 -26.02 -21.85
N LYS A 134 -3.08 -26.84 -21.91
CA LYS A 134 -2.96 -27.98 -22.82
C LYS A 134 -2.58 -29.20 -21.99
N LEU A 135 -3.35 -30.27 -22.16
CA LEU A 135 -3.03 -31.60 -21.66
C LEU A 135 -1.81 -32.17 -22.38
#